data_AF-S8ELE0-F1
#
_entry.id   AF-S8ELE0-F1
#
_cell.length_a   1.000
_cell.length_b   1.000
_cell.length_c   1.000
_cell.angle_alpha   90.00
_cell.angle_beta   90.00
_cell.angle_gamma   90.00
#
_symmetry.space_group_name_H-M   'P 1'
#
loop_
_entity.id
_entity.type
_entity.pdbx_description
1 polymer ?
#
loop_
_entity_poly.entity_id
_entity_poly.type
_entity_poly.pdbx_seq_one_letter_code
_entity_poly.pdbx_strand_id
1 'polypeptide(L)'
;MYTEALCFLLPCFAFALACYRTWRKAAADWPVIGMLPSVLRNLHRIHDFATEIVVDSGGTFLLKGPRLAEMDMLLTSDPANVHYILTKNFGNFGKGSDFREIFDVWGDGIFAVESEMWENQRRMAKLFIGDIIK
;
A
#
# COMPACT_ATOMS: atom_id res chain seq x y z
N MET A 1 37.52 -7.23 28.61
CA MET A 1 36.79 -8.31 27.91
C MET A 1 35.27 -8.21 28.12
N TYR A 2 34.75 -8.14 29.35
CA TYR A 2 33.29 -8.04 29.58
C TYR A 2 32.66 -6.69 29.22
N THR A 3 33.40 -5.59 29.37
CA THR A 3 32.95 -4.24 29.02
C THR A 3 32.68 -4.07 27.53
N GLU A 4 33.50 -4.68 26.68
CA GLU A 4 33.32 -4.62 25.22
C GLU A 4 32.08 -5.40 24.78
N ALA A 5 31.83 -6.58 25.36
CA ALA A 5 30.63 -7.36 25.08
C ALA A 5 29.34 -6.61 25.49
N LEU A 6 29.36 -5.91 26.63
CA LEU A 6 28.23 -5.07 27.09
C LEU A 6 27.94 -3.90 26.13
N CYS A 7 28.98 -3.29 25.56
CA CYS A 7 28.84 -2.20 24.59
C CYS A 7 28.13 -2.62 23.29
N PHE A 8 28.23 -3.89 22.87
CA PHE A 8 27.53 -4.40 21.69
C PHE A 8 26.14 -4.97 22.01
N LEU A 9 25.97 -5.60 23.17
CA LEU A 9 24.70 -6.23 23.55
C LEU A 9 23.60 -5.23 23.89
N LEU A 10 23.92 -4.12 24.56
CA LEU A 10 22.95 -3.08 24.91
C LEU A 10 22.30 -2.38 23.69
N PRO A 11 23.04 -1.90 22.67
CA PRO A 11 22.44 -1.33 21.48
C PRO A 11 21.68 -2.37 20.65
N CYS A 12 22.18 -3.62 20.56
CA CYS A 12 21.44 -4.70 19.91
C CYS A 12 20.10 -4.99 20.61
N PHE A 13 20.10 -5.03 21.94
CA PHE A 13 18.87 -5.25 22.72
C PHE A 13 17.91 -4.05 22.61
N ALA A 14 18.42 -2.82 22.66
CA ALA A 14 17.63 -1.61 22.45
C ALA A 14 17.03 -1.56 21.03
N PHE A 15 17.81 -1.94 20.01
CA PHE A 15 17.36 -2.05 18.62
C PHE A 15 16.30 -3.14 18.48
N ALA A 16 16.51 -4.33 19.06
CA ALA A 16 15.53 -5.42 19.07
C ALA A 16 14.23 -5.01 19.78
N LEU A 17 14.31 -4.30 20.90
CA LEU A 17 13.15 -3.73 21.61
C LEU A 17 12.45 -2.65 20.79
N ALA A 18 13.20 -1.80 20.09
CA ALA A 18 12.64 -0.79 19.19
C ALA A 18 11.90 -1.46 18.04
N CYS A 19 12.52 -2.44 17.38
CA CYS A 19 11.90 -3.28 16.35
C CYS A 19 10.65 -4.01 16.87
N TYR A 20 10.71 -4.62 18.06
CA TYR A 20 9.56 -5.31 18.66
C TYR A 20 8.42 -4.34 19.00
N ARG A 21 8.75 -3.14 19.48
CA ARG A 21 7.77 -2.08 19.77
C ARG A 21 7.13 -1.52 18.50
N THR A 22 7.90 -1.29 17.44
CA THR A 22 7.35 -0.83 16.15
C THR A 22 6.50 -1.92 15.52
N TRP A 23 6.94 -3.19 15.57
CA TRP A 23 6.22 -4.34 15.00
C TRP A 23 4.82 -4.58 15.60
N ARG A 24 4.57 -4.12 16.83
CA ARG A 24 3.23 -4.22 17.45
C ARG A 24 2.24 -3.15 16.99
N LYS A 25 2.69 -2.09 16.30
CA LYS A 25 1.78 -1.07 15.78
C LYS A 25 1.05 -1.58 14.53
N ALA A 26 -0.23 -1.25 14.38
CA ALA A 26 -1.02 -1.61 13.20
C ALA A 26 -0.47 -0.95 11.93
N ALA A 27 -0.03 0.30 12.05
CA ALA A 27 0.64 1.10 11.03
C ALA A 27 2.09 1.35 11.44
N ALA A 28 2.92 0.30 11.45
CA ALA A 28 4.32 0.44 11.83
C ALA A 28 5.11 1.13 10.71
N ASP A 29 5.54 2.38 10.94
CA ASP A 29 6.49 3.09 10.09
C ASP A 29 7.93 2.69 10.49
N TRP A 30 8.55 1.84 9.67
CA TRP A 30 9.94 1.40 9.85
C TRP A 30 10.90 2.37 9.18
N PRO A 31 12.07 2.66 9.79
CA PRO A 31 12.98 3.70 9.31
C PRO A 31 13.51 3.47 7.89
N VAL A 32 13.57 2.23 7.41
CA VAL A 32 14.12 1.87 6.08
C VAL A 32 13.02 1.43 5.12
N ILE A 33 12.20 0.47 5.56
CA ILE A 33 11.19 -0.22 4.73
C ILE A 33 9.79 0.40 4.83
N GLY A 34 9.65 1.50 5.57
CA GLY A 34 8.39 2.22 5.73
C GLY A 34 7.29 1.33 6.32
N MET A 35 6.10 1.41 5.75
CA MET A 35 4.93 0.67 6.22
C MET A 35 4.76 -0.72 5.59
N LEU A 36 5.65 -1.13 4.68
CA LEU A 36 5.56 -2.40 3.95
C LEU A 36 5.37 -3.65 4.83
N PRO A 37 6.10 -3.84 5.94
CA PRO A 37 5.91 -5.02 6.79
C PRO A 37 4.49 -5.13 7.35
N SER A 38 3.87 -3.99 7.65
CA SER A 38 2.49 -3.93 8.16
C SER A 38 1.50 -4.37 7.10
N VAL A 39 1.74 -3.99 5.84
CA VAL A 39 0.94 -4.43 4.69
C VAL A 39 1.12 -5.93 4.45
N LEU A 40 2.37 -6.42 4.41
CA LEU A 40 2.71 -7.83 4.19
C LEU A 40 2.06 -8.76 5.23
N ARG A 41 2.06 -8.37 6.51
CA ARG A 41 1.41 -9.14 7.58
C ARG A 41 -0.11 -9.25 7.39
N ASN A 42 -0.72 -8.16 6.93
CA ASN A 42 -2.17 -8.05 6.80
C ASN A 42 -2.67 -8.36 5.37
N LEU A 43 -1.83 -8.92 4.49
CA LEU A 43 -2.20 -9.27 3.11
C LEU A 43 -3.45 -10.14 3.00
N HIS A 44 -3.56 -11.12 3.89
CA HIS A 44 -4.70 -12.04 3.96
C HIS A 44 -6.04 -11.32 4.24
N ARG A 45 -5.98 -10.10 4.78
CA ARG A 45 -7.13 -9.22 5.08
C ARG A 45 -6.88 -7.80 4.57
N ILE A 46 -6.27 -7.66 3.39
CA ILE A 46 -5.79 -6.37 2.89
C ILE A 46 -6.91 -5.33 2.78
N HIS A 47 -8.11 -5.75 2.40
CA HIS A 47 -9.29 -4.86 2.30
C HIS A 47 -9.72 -4.35 3.66
N ASP A 48 -9.92 -5.25 4.63
CA ASP A 48 -10.27 -4.87 6.00
C ASP A 48 -9.23 -3.93 6.60
N PHE A 49 -7.94 -4.27 6.42
CA PHE A 49 -6.83 -3.47 6.93
C PHE A 49 -6.77 -2.08 6.31
N ALA A 50 -7.01 -1.96 5.00
CA ALA A 50 -7.09 -0.66 4.34
C ALA A 50 -8.28 0.16 4.86
N THR A 51 -9.45 -0.47 5.05
CA THR A 51 -10.62 0.19 5.63
C THR A 51 -10.35 0.66 7.07
N GLU A 52 -9.77 -0.19 7.92
CA GLU A 52 -9.40 0.17 9.30
C GLU A 52 -8.48 1.39 9.31
N ILE A 53 -7.42 1.39 8.50
CA ILE A 53 -6.47 2.51 8.41
C ILE A 53 -7.16 3.81 7.96
N VAL A 54 -7.98 3.75 6.92
CA VAL A 54 -8.62 4.94 6.36
C VAL A 54 -9.70 5.49 7.30
N VAL A 55 -10.43 4.62 8.00
CA VAL A 55 -11.41 5.03 9.02
C VAL A 55 -10.69 5.68 10.20
N ASP A 56 -9.62 5.05 10.70
CA ASP A 56 -8.83 5.58 11.82
C ASP A 56 -8.16 6.91 11.49
N SER A 57 -7.84 7.16 10.21
CA SER A 57 -7.20 8.40 9.75
C SER A 57 -8.18 9.51 9.38
N GLY A 58 -9.50 9.29 9.49
CA GLY A 58 -10.52 10.28 9.15
C GLY A 58 -10.79 10.41 7.65
N GLY A 59 -10.50 9.36 6.86
CA GLY A 59 -10.91 9.24 5.46
C GLY A 59 -9.81 9.47 4.43
N THR A 60 -8.62 9.92 4.84
CA THR A 60 -7.44 9.99 3.95
C THR A 60 -6.18 9.60 4.72
N PHE A 61 -5.36 8.72 4.15
CA PHE A 61 -4.16 8.17 4.76
C PHE A 61 -3.01 8.13 3.77
N LEU A 62 -1.81 8.51 4.20
CA LEU A 62 -0.60 8.37 3.41
C LEU A 62 0.16 7.12 3.83
N LEU A 63 0.16 6.11 2.96
CA LEU A 63 0.93 4.89 3.11
C LEU A 63 2.35 5.14 2.60
N LYS A 64 3.31 5.09 3.52
CA LYS A 64 4.72 5.32 3.19
C LYS A 64 5.41 4.06 2.71
N GLY A 65 6.02 4.15 1.54
CA GLY A 65 6.84 3.09 0.97
C GLY A 65 8.21 2.97 1.63
N PRO A 66 9.08 2.07 1.15
CA PRO A 66 10.48 2.11 1.51
C PRO A 66 11.08 3.46 1.13
N ARG A 67 11.89 4.04 2.03
CA ARG A 67 12.49 5.38 1.79
C ARG A 67 13.37 5.46 0.55
N LEU A 68 13.89 4.33 0.09
CA LEU A 68 14.78 4.24 -1.07
C LEU A 68 14.04 4.16 -2.41
N ALA A 69 12.73 3.89 -2.39
CA ALA A 69 11.96 3.62 -3.59
C ALA A 69 10.90 4.69 -3.90
N GLU A 70 10.75 5.73 -3.05
CA GLU A 70 9.76 6.81 -3.20
C GLU A 70 8.32 6.31 -3.48
N MET A 71 7.96 5.15 -2.92
CA MET A 71 6.67 4.48 -3.18
C MET A 71 5.57 4.91 -2.22
N ASP A 72 5.35 6.22 -2.08
CA ASP A 72 4.29 6.73 -1.22
C ASP A 72 2.93 6.66 -1.93
N MET A 73 1.93 6.08 -1.26
CA MET A 73 0.59 5.90 -1.80
C MET A 73 -0.43 6.65 -0.94
N LEU A 74 -1.26 7.48 -1.56
CA LEU A 74 -2.36 8.16 -0.89
C LEU A 74 -3.64 7.32 -1.00
N LEU A 75 -4.16 6.87 0.13
CA LEU A 75 -5.46 6.23 0.24
C LEU A 75 -6.49 7.27 0.64
N THR A 76 -7.61 7.34 -0.07
CA THR A 76 -8.71 8.26 0.27
C THR A 76 -10.06 7.58 0.08
N SER A 77 -10.96 7.77 1.03
CA SER A 77 -12.37 7.40 0.96
C SER A 77 -13.29 8.62 0.83
N ASP A 78 -12.73 9.83 0.73
CA ASP A 78 -13.52 11.04 0.54
C ASP A 78 -14.16 11.03 -0.86
N PRO A 79 -15.50 11.07 -0.97
CA PRO A 79 -16.18 11.06 -2.25
C PRO A 79 -15.75 12.21 -3.18
N ALA A 80 -15.36 13.37 -2.65
CA ALA A 80 -14.87 14.48 -3.45
C ALA A 80 -13.52 14.16 -4.12
N ASN A 81 -12.58 13.59 -3.34
CA ASN A 81 -11.27 13.19 -3.87
C ASN A 81 -11.40 12.03 -4.86
N VAL A 82 -12.23 11.04 -4.54
CA VAL A 82 -12.49 9.90 -5.43
C VAL A 82 -13.11 10.37 -6.76
N HIS A 83 -14.10 11.26 -6.72
CA HIS A 83 -14.70 11.81 -7.94
C HIS A 83 -13.67 12.60 -8.77
N TYR A 84 -12.84 13.41 -8.11
CA TYR A 84 -11.81 14.17 -8.79
C TYR A 84 -10.80 13.26 -9.51
N ILE A 85 -10.26 12.26 -8.82
CA ILE A 85 -9.26 11.33 -9.36
C ILE A 85 -9.87 10.47 -10.48
N LEU A 86 -11.07 9.91 -10.29
CA LEU A 86 -11.65 8.95 -11.23
C LEU A 86 -12.42 9.57 -12.39
N THR A 87 -12.82 10.85 -12.30
CA THR A 87 -13.66 11.51 -13.31
C THR A 87 -12.99 12.74 -13.92
N LYS A 88 -12.55 13.68 -13.09
CA LYS A 88 -12.05 14.99 -13.56
C LYS A 88 -10.62 14.94 -14.07
N ASN A 89 -9.76 14.12 -13.45
CA ASN A 89 -8.32 14.17 -13.71
C ASN A 89 -7.68 12.78 -13.86
N PHE A 90 -8.43 11.79 -14.33
CA PHE A 90 -7.99 10.39 -14.42
C PHE A 90 -6.68 10.23 -15.22
N GLY A 91 -6.50 10.96 -16.32
CA GLY A 91 -5.29 10.89 -17.13
C GLY A 91 -4.02 11.36 -16.42
N ASN A 92 -4.14 12.21 -15.40
CA ASN A 92 -3.01 12.68 -14.60
C ASN A 92 -2.68 11.76 -13.41
N PHE A 93 -3.60 10.84 -13.07
CA PHE A 93 -3.41 9.80 -12.05
C PHE A 93 -3.24 8.42 -12.70
N GLY A 94 -2.57 8.37 -13.86
CA GLY A 94 -2.22 7.12 -14.51
C GLY A 94 -1.36 6.25 -13.59
N LYS A 95 -1.59 4.93 -13.62
CA LYS A 95 -0.71 3.96 -12.96
C LYS A 95 0.63 4.00 -13.69
N GLY A 96 1.64 4.64 -13.08
CA GLY A 96 2.98 4.76 -13.67
C GLY A 96 3.69 3.42 -13.82
N SER A 97 4.84 3.42 -14.51
CA SER A 97 5.72 2.26 -14.65
C SER A 97 6.09 1.62 -13.31
N ASP A 98 6.30 2.47 -12.31
CA ASP A 98 6.78 2.06 -10.99
C ASP A 98 5.70 1.25 -10.27
N PHE A 99 4.42 1.65 -10.43
CA PHE A 99 3.28 0.88 -9.91
C PHE A 99 3.27 -0.53 -10.50
N ARG A 100 3.58 -0.69 -11.78
CA ARG A 100 3.65 -2.02 -12.42
C ARG A 100 4.78 -2.86 -11.81
N GLU A 101 5.98 -2.33 -11.67
CA GLU A 101 7.13 -3.06 -11.12
C GLU A 101 6.86 -3.58 -9.70
N ILE A 102 6.17 -2.79 -8.88
CA ILE A 102 5.82 -3.14 -7.50
C ILE A 102 4.78 -4.25 -7.45
N PHE A 103 3.75 -4.16 -8.29
CA PHE A 103 2.64 -5.11 -8.30
C PHE A 103 2.91 -6.32 -9.21
N ASP A 104 3.99 -6.34 -9.97
CA ASP A 104 4.43 -7.49 -10.77
C ASP A 104 4.72 -8.72 -9.90
N VAL A 105 5.18 -8.49 -8.65
CA VAL A 105 5.33 -9.53 -7.62
C VAL A 105 4.02 -10.26 -7.32
N TRP A 106 2.87 -9.60 -7.57
CA TRP A 106 1.53 -10.14 -7.37
C TRP A 106 0.95 -10.76 -8.66
N GLY A 107 1.76 -10.86 -9.73
CA GLY A 107 1.42 -11.41 -11.05
C GLY A 107 0.73 -10.42 -11.99
N ASP A 108 0.34 -10.89 -13.19
CA ASP A 108 -0.46 -10.16 -14.19
C ASP A 108 -1.92 -9.90 -13.75
N GLY A 109 -2.14 -9.64 -12.47
CA GLY A 109 -3.44 -9.31 -11.91
C GLY A 109 -4.00 -8.01 -12.49
N ILE A 110 -5.30 -7.80 -12.30
CA ILE A 110 -6.08 -6.63 -12.75
C ILE A 110 -5.46 -5.28 -12.34
N PHE A 111 -4.59 -5.28 -11.31
CA PHE A 111 -3.88 -4.09 -10.83
C PHE A 111 -2.63 -3.73 -11.64
N ALA A 112 -1.90 -4.70 -12.18
CA ALA A 112 -0.65 -4.51 -12.94
C ALA A 112 -0.89 -4.04 -14.39
N VAL A 113 -2.12 -4.18 -14.87
CA VAL A 113 -2.51 -3.90 -16.24
C VAL A 113 -2.67 -2.39 -16.47
N GLU A 114 -1.92 -1.89 -17.46
CA GLU A 114 -1.80 -0.48 -17.85
C GLU A 114 -3.14 0.11 -18.35
N SER A 115 -3.25 1.44 -18.38
CA SER A 115 -4.50 2.20 -18.54
C SER A 115 -5.42 1.73 -19.68
N GLU A 116 -4.88 1.41 -20.86
CA GLU A 116 -5.67 0.99 -22.03
C GLU A 116 -6.26 -0.41 -21.87
N MET A 117 -5.49 -1.36 -21.33
CA MET A 117 -5.98 -2.70 -21.06
C MET A 117 -6.97 -2.72 -19.88
N TRP A 118 -6.80 -1.86 -18.87
CA TRP A 118 -7.82 -1.66 -17.82
C TRP A 118 -9.12 -1.10 -18.38
N GLU A 119 -9.07 -0.11 -19.28
CA GLU A 119 -10.26 0.40 -19.96
C GLU A 119 -10.95 -0.68 -20.80
N ASN A 120 -10.18 -1.49 -21.51
CA ASN A 120 -10.69 -2.62 -22.29
C ASN A 120 -11.31 -3.70 -21.39
N GLN A 121 -10.67 -4.04 -20.26
CA GLN A 121 -11.24 -4.95 -19.26
C GLN A 121 -12.52 -4.38 -18.63
N ARG A 122 -12.54 -3.08 -18.30
CA ARG A 122 -13.73 -2.42 -17.75
C ARG A 122 -14.87 -2.37 -18.77
N ARG A 123 -14.56 -2.18 -20.05
CA ARG A 123 -15.55 -2.23 -21.15
C ARG A 123 -16.09 -3.65 -21.32
N MET A 124 -15.23 -4.65 -21.32
CA MET A 124 -15.61 -6.06 -21.38
C MET A 124 -16.50 -6.46 -20.19
N ALA A 125 -16.12 -6.11 -18.95
CA ALA A 125 -16.90 -6.42 -17.76
C ALA A 125 -18.30 -5.77 -17.79
N LYS A 126 -18.39 -4.52 -18.29
CA LYS A 126 -19.69 -3.85 -18.48
C LYS A 126 -20.57 -4.55 -19.52
N LEU A 127 -19.98 -5.02 -20.61
CA LEU A 127 -20.69 -5.78 -21.64
C LEU A 127 -21.20 -7.11 -21.08
N PHE A 128 -20.33 -7.88 -20.41
CA PHE A 128 -20.70 -9.15 -19.77
C PHE A 128 -21.83 -8.99 -18.75
N ILE A 129 -21.78 -7.97 -17.88
CA ILE A 129 -22.84 -7.71 -16.91
C ILE A 129 -24.15 -7.29 -17.61
N GLY A 130 -24.05 -6.49 -18.68
CA GLY A 130 -25.20 -6.08 -19.48
C GLY A 130 -25.89 -7.24 -20.21
N ASP A 131 -25.13 -8.27 -20.59
CA ASP A 131 -25.65 -9.48 -21.24
C ASP A 131 -26.27 -10.47 -20.24
N ILE A 132 -25.81 -10.50 -18.98
CA ILE A 132 -26.36 -11.37 -17.92
C ILE A 132 -27.71 -10.86 -17.38
N ILE A 133 -28.00 -9.56 -17.53
CA ILE A 133 -29.20 -8.91 -16.99
C ILE A 133 -30.34 -8.84 -18.05
N LYS A 134 -30.14 -9.40 -19.25
CA LYS A 134 -31.20 -9.63 -20.25
C LYS A 134 -31.82 -11.01 -20.12
#